data_AF-A0A7W2GQ78-F1
#
_entry.id   AF-A0A7W2GQ78-F1
#
_cell.length_a   1.000
_cell.length_b   1.000
_cell.length_c   1.000
_cell.angle_alpha   90.00
_cell.angle_beta   90.00
_cell.angle_gamma   90.00
#
_symmetry.space_group_name_H-M   'P 1'
#
loop_
_entity.id
_entity.type
_entity.pdbx_description
1 polymer ?
#
loop_
_entity_poly.entity_id
_entity_poly.type
_entity_poly.pdbx_seq_one_letter_code
_entity_poly.pdbx_strand_id
1 'polypeptide(L)'
;MKTILKTSLVGVMALCVAETAAFANVCTELRPGWSGEANGLVGEAFNLVFSPGGVVLLIMVALAMRLRNLWFSVVISACAALLAAINVYTRFNPVGIDVEGRREGCIGEPGLAIAIFVLLAVATLCWQFFGPKRKSLP
;
A
#
# COMPACT_ATOMS: atom_id res chain seq x y z
N MET A 1 -20.52 -1.62 -46.51
CA MET A 1 -20.36 -0.32 -45.78
C MET A 1 -20.29 -0.46 -44.26
N LYS A 2 -20.96 -1.43 -43.60
CA LYS A 2 -20.88 -1.64 -42.13
C LYS A 2 -19.56 -2.23 -41.60
N THR A 3 -18.78 -2.89 -42.45
CA THR A 3 -17.51 -3.56 -42.08
C THR A 3 -16.33 -2.60 -41.94
N ILE A 4 -16.31 -1.51 -42.71
CA ILE A 4 -15.22 -0.51 -42.72
C ILE A 4 -15.25 0.35 -41.44
N LEU A 5 -16.44 0.59 -40.89
CA LEU A 5 -16.61 1.36 -39.65
C LEU A 5 -16.09 0.61 -38.41
N LYS A 6 -16.17 -0.73 -38.39
CA LYS A 6 -15.65 -1.55 -37.29
C LYS A 6 -14.12 -1.60 -37.26
N THR A 7 -13.48 -1.65 -38.43
CA THR A 7 -12.01 -1.68 -38.55
C THR A 7 -11.37 -0.36 -38.14
N SER A 8 -12.00 0.78 -38.42
CA SER A 8 -11.52 2.10 -37.96
C SER A 8 -11.66 2.27 -36.44
N LEU A 9 -12.71 1.70 -35.83
CA LEU A 9 -12.93 1.80 -34.38
C LEU A 9 -11.89 0.97 -33.59
N VAL A 10 -11.51 -0.20 -34.11
CA VAL A 10 -10.43 -1.02 -33.55
C VAL A 10 -9.06 -0.37 -33.75
N GLY A 11 -8.82 0.26 -34.90
CA GLY A 11 -7.57 0.98 -35.18
C GLY A 11 -7.37 2.20 -34.28
N VAL A 12 -8.42 3.00 -34.04
CA VAL A 12 -8.36 4.17 -33.14
C VAL A 12 -8.21 3.73 -31.68
N MET A 13 -8.89 2.66 -31.26
CA MET A 13 -8.75 2.12 -29.90
C MET A 13 -7.35 1.52 -29.65
N ALA A 14 -6.71 0.93 -30.67
CA ALA A 14 -5.35 0.41 -30.57
C ALA A 14 -4.27 1.51 -30.52
N LEU A 15 -4.47 2.65 -31.20
CA LEU A 15 -3.53 3.78 -31.11
C LEU A 15 -3.60 4.51 -29.76
N CYS A 16 -4.77 4.59 -29.12
CA CYS A 16 -4.90 5.23 -27.80
C CYS A 16 -4.22 4.44 -26.65
N VAL A 17 -3.96 3.14 -26.80
CA VAL A 17 -3.29 2.32 -25.77
C VAL A 17 -1.77 2.31 -25.95
N ALA A 18 -1.25 2.62 -27.14
CA ALA A 18 0.17 2.54 -27.45
C ALA A 18 1.00 3.72 -26.88
N GLU A 19 0.39 4.88 -26.64
CA GLU A 19 1.09 6.07 -26.16
C GLU A 19 1.47 6.03 -24.67
N THR A 20 0.94 5.09 -23.87
CA THR A 20 1.31 4.95 -22.46
C THR A 20 2.53 4.03 -22.25
N ALA A 21 2.81 3.12 -23.18
CA ALA A 21 3.92 2.19 -23.06
C ALA A 21 5.30 2.86 -23.21
N ALA A 22 5.37 3.98 -23.94
CA ALA A 22 6.63 4.69 -24.21
C ALA A 22 7.14 5.55 -23.02
N PHE A 23 6.32 5.75 -21.98
CA PHE A 23 6.68 6.51 -20.78
C PHE A 23 6.72 5.66 -19.51
N ALA A 24 6.66 4.33 -19.59
CA ALA A 24 6.53 3.44 -18.42
C ALA A 24 7.88 2.91 -17.86
N ASN A 25 8.99 3.62 -18.08
CA ASN A 25 10.31 3.07 -17.79
C ASN A 25 10.52 2.87 -16.28
N VAL A 26 10.08 3.82 -15.44
CA VAL A 26 10.24 3.70 -14.00
C VAL A 26 9.23 2.72 -13.41
N CYS A 27 7.99 2.73 -13.89
CA CYS A 27 6.96 1.83 -13.38
C CYS A 27 7.17 0.36 -13.74
N THR A 28 7.83 0.04 -14.86
CA THR A 28 8.19 -1.35 -15.17
C THR A 28 9.27 -1.91 -14.24
N GLU A 29 10.18 -1.06 -13.74
CA GLU A 29 11.17 -1.41 -12.73
C GLU A 29 10.56 -1.49 -11.32
N LEU A 30 9.76 -0.48 -10.93
CA LEU A 30 9.12 -0.41 -9.61
C LEU A 30 8.03 -1.47 -9.40
N ARG A 31 7.27 -1.77 -10.46
CA ARG A 31 6.16 -2.74 -10.43
C ARG A 31 6.19 -3.63 -11.68
N PRO A 32 6.99 -4.71 -11.66
CA PRO A 32 6.99 -5.70 -12.72
C PRO A 32 5.57 -6.26 -12.93
N GLY A 33 5.02 -6.11 -14.14
CA GLY A 33 3.66 -6.56 -14.47
C GLY A 33 2.55 -5.54 -14.24
N TRP A 34 2.87 -4.26 -14.03
CA TRP A 34 1.90 -3.17 -14.01
C TRP A 34 1.14 -3.06 -15.36
N SER A 35 -0.18 -2.87 -15.30
CA SER A 35 -1.08 -2.85 -16.46
C SER A 35 -1.06 -1.54 -17.25
N GLY A 36 -0.34 -0.52 -16.78
CA GLY A 36 -0.37 0.84 -17.34
C GLY A 36 -1.52 1.70 -16.83
N GLU A 37 -2.40 1.15 -15.98
CA GLU A 37 -3.51 1.89 -15.38
C GLU A 37 -3.09 2.58 -14.07
N ALA A 38 -3.63 3.76 -13.80
CA ALA A 38 -3.35 4.48 -12.56
C ALA A 38 -3.65 3.63 -11.33
N ASN A 39 -2.66 3.48 -10.45
CA ASN A 39 -2.79 2.69 -9.24
C ASN A 39 -3.66 3.44 -8.21
N GLY A 40 -4.91 3.01 -8.06
CA GLY A 40 -5.86 3.65 -7.17
C GLY A 40 -5.55 3.45 -5.69
N LEU A 41 -6.36 4.09 -4.83
CA LEU A 41 -6.24 4.08 -3.37
C LEU A 41 -6.13 2.67 -2.76
N VAL A 42 -6.96 1.74 -3.26
CA VAL A 42 -6.99 0.35 -2.75
C VAL A 42 -5.78 -0.45 -3.21
N GLY A 43 -5.38 -0.29 -4.48
CA GLY A 43 -4.21 -0.96 -5.03
C GLY A 43 -2.94 -0.51 -4.31
N GLU A 44 -2.76 0.79 -4.12
CA GLU A 44 -1.62 1.33 -3.38
C GLU A 44 -1.62 0.86 -1.92
N ALA A 45 -2.78 0.82 -1.26
CA ALA A 45 -2.87 0.28 0.09
C ALA A 45 -2.48 -1.20 0.19
N PHE A 46 -2.95 -2.02 -0.75
CA PHE A 46 -2.56 -3.43 -0.82
C PHE A 46 -1.04 -3.54 -0.94
N ASN A 47 -0.44 -2.79 -1.84
CA ASN A 47 0.98 -2.85 -2.09
C ASN A 47 1.83 -2.37 -0.90
N LEU A 48 1.39 -1.35 -0.18
CA LEU A 48 2.07 -0.84 1.01
C LEU A 48 1.92 -1.80 2.20
N VAL A 49 0.72 -2.34 2.43
CA VAL A 49 0.45 -3.27 3.53
C VAL A 49 1.12 -4.63 3.31
N PHE A 50 1.21 -5.10 2.07
CA PHE A 50 1.89 -6.35 1.72
C PHE A 50 3.35 -6.16 1.28
N SER A 51 3.90 -4.95 1.43
CA SER A 51 5.34 -4.73 1.34
C SER A 51 6.08 -5.56 2.40
N PRO A 52 7.38 -5.85 2.23
CA PRO A 52 8.15 -6.58 3.25
C PRO A 52 8.01 -5.98 4.66
N GLY A 53 8.04 -4.65 4.77
CA GLY A 53 7.84 -3.95 6.04
C GLY A 53 6.43 -4.12 6.61
N GLY A 54 5.40 -4.02 5.77
CA GLY A 54 4.01 -4.20 6.17
C GLY A 54 3.71 -5.65 6.61
N VAL A 55 4.23 -6.66 5.90
CA VAL A 55 4.07 -8.07 6.27
C VAL A 55 4.73 -8.37 7.60
N VAL A 56 5.96 -7.91 7.82
CA VAL A 56 6.65 -8.05 9.11
C VAL A 56 5.83 -7.40 10.23
N LEU A 57 5.28 -6.21 9.99
CA LEU A 57 4.43 -5.53 10.96
C LEU A 57 3.17 -6.35 11.28
N LEU A 58 2.48 -6.90 10.29
CA LEU A 58 1.28 -7.73 10.49
C LEU A 58 1.58 -8.97 11.34
N ILE A 59 2.69 -9.65 11.07
CA ILE A 59 3.14 -10.81 11.86
C ILE A 59 3.42 -10.38 13.31
N MET A 60 4.12 -9.26 13.50
CA MET A 60 4.45 -8.76 14.82
C MET A 60 3.20 -8.31 15.60
N VAL A 61 2.21 -7.71 14.93
CA VAL A 61 0.90 -7.38 15.52
C VAL A 61 0.21 -8.66 16.00
N ALA A 62 0.15 -9.70 15.17
CA ALA A 62 -0.44 -10.98 15.56
C ALA A 62 0.28 -11.61 16.77
N LEU A 63 1.62 -11.54 16.79
CA LEU A 63 2.43 -11.98 17.92
C LEU A 63 2.18 -11.13 19.17
N ALA A 64 2.02 -9.82 19.05
CA ALA A 64 1.76 -8.92 20.17
C ALA A 64 0.40 -9.19 20.81
N MET A 65 -0.62 -9.44 19.98
CA MET A 65 -1.94 -9.86 20.43
C MET A 65 -1.90 -11.21 21.16
N ARG A 66 -1.04 -12.14 20.71
CA ARG A 66 -0.85 -13.44 21.36
C ARG A 66 -0.08 -13.30 22.66
N LEU A 67 1.11 -12.71 22.67
CA LEU A 67 2.02 -12.71 23.83
C LEU A 67 1.52 -11.86 25.00
N ARG A 68 0.68 -10.84 24.74
CA ARG A 68 0.15 -9.93 25.77
C ARG A 68 1.22 -9.27 26.65
N ASN A 69 2.38 -9.00 26.06
CA ASN A 69 3.43 -8.23 26.71
C ASN A 69 3.24 -6.75 26.36
N LEU A 70 3.09 -5.91 27.38
CA LEU A 70 2.87 -4.47 27.23
C LEU A 70 4.04 -3.82 26.48
N TRP A 71 5.28 -4.11 26.88
CA TRP A 71 6.49 -3.53 26.27
C TRP A 71 6.61 -3.90 24.80
N PHE A 72 6.37 -5.17 24.48
CA PHE A 72 6.38 -5.62 23.10
C PHE A 72 5.31 -4.90 22.27
N SER A 73 4.10 -4.74 22.80
CA SER A 73 3.01 -4.07 22.11
C SER A 73 3.27 -2.58 21.90
N VAL A 74 3.93 -1.90 22.84
CA VAL A 74 4.36 -0.50 22.68
C VAL A 74 5.37 -0.39 21.54
N VAL A 75 6.36 -1.28 21.46
CA VAL A 75 7.34 -1.27 20.37
C VAL A 75 6.64 -1.50 19.03
N ILE A 76 5.75 -2.49 18.92
CA ILE A 76 5.04 -2.76 17.66
C ILE A 76 4.12 -1.60 17.26
N SER A 77 3.43 -0.99 18.22
CA SER A 77 2.61 0.21 17.97
C SER A 77 3.46 1.38 17.48
N ALA A 78 4.64 1.60 18.08
CA ALA A 78 5.59 2.60 17.61
C ALA A 78 6.11 2.31 16.19
N CYS A 79 6.40 1.05 15.86
CA CYS A 79 6.78 0.66 14.50
C CYS A 79 5.65 0.92 13.48
N ALA A 80 4.41 0.61 13.85
CA ALA A 80 3.24 0.90 13.00
C ALA A 80 3.05 2.41 12.78
N ALA A 81 3.17 3.21 13.85
CA ALA A 81 3.10 4.66 13.78
C ALA A 81 4.25 5.26 12.97
N LEU A 82 5.46 4.70 13.08
CA LEU A 82 6.62 5.11 12.29
C LEU A 82 6.41 4.83 10.79
N LEU A 83 5.90 3.65 10.43
CA LEU A 83 5.56 3.33 9.05
C LEU A 83 4.48 4.27 8.50
N ALA A 84 3.46 4.59 9.28
CA ALA A 84 2.46 5.60 8.91
C ALA A 84 3.11 6.98 8.69
N ALA A 85 3.98 7.41 9.60
CA ALA A 85 4.68 8.69 9.53
C ALA A 85 5.61 8.78 8.31
N ILE A 86 6.36 7.72 8.00
CA ILE A 86 7.19 7.64 6.79
C ILE A 86 6.31 7.79 5.55
N ASN A 87 5.18 7.09 5.46
CA ASN A 87 4.28 7.20 4.32
C ASN A 87 3.64 8.59 4.18
N VAL A 88 3.29 9.24 5.29
CA VAL A 88 2.86 10.65 5.30
C VAL A 88 3.99 11.55 4.78
N TYR A 89 5.21 11.36 5.28
CA TYR A 89 6.36 12.16 4.87
C TYR A 89 6.64 12.00 3.37
N THR A 90 6.70 10.77 2.86
CA THR A 90 6.92 10.47 1.43
C THR A 90 5.78 10.98 0.55
N ARG A 91 4.55 11.06 1.07
CA ARG A 91 3.43 11.69 0.37
C ARG A 91 3.67 13.18 0.12
N PHE A 92 4.16 13.91 1.13
CA PHE A 92 4.37 15.35 1.04
C PHE A 92 5.74 15.74 0.48
N ASN A 93 6.72 14.84 0.57
CA ASN A 93 8.09 15.05 0.11
C ASN A 93 8.55 13.88 -0.77
N PRO A 94 7.92 13.66 -1.93
CA PRO A 94 8.39 12.63 -2.86
C PRO A 94 9.77 13.03 -3.40
N VAL A 95 10.70 12.07 -3.47
CA VAL A 95 12.06 12.28 -3.95
C VAL A 95 12.46 11.22 -4.97
N GLY A 96 13.31 11.59 -5.93
CA GLY A 96 13.87 10.66 -6.91
C GLY A 96 12.79 9.90 -7.69
N ILE A 97 12.88 8.57 -7.69
CA ILE A 97 12.02 7.65 -8.45
C ILE A 97 10.54 7.73 -8.06
N ASP A 98 10.22 8.18 -6.84
CA ASP A 98 8.82 8.32 -6.40
C ASP A 98 8.10 9.45 -7.13
N VAL A 99 8.81 10.50 -7.55
CA VAL A 99 8.22 11.61 -8.30
C VAL A 99 7.81 11.12 -9.69
N GLU A 100 8.67 10.37 -10.35
CA GLU A 100 8.39 9.84 -11.68
C GLU A 100 7.34 8.73 -11.65
N GLY A 101 7.41 7.82 -10.67
CA GLY A 101 6.39 6.78 -10.48
C GLY A 101 4.99 7.33 -10.18
N ARG A 102 4.88 8.51 -9.53
CA ARG A 102 3.61 9.23 -9.36
C ARG A 102 3.16 9.93 -10.64
N ARG A 103 4.08 10.42 -11.48
CA ARG A 103 3.77 11.02 -12.80
C ARG A 103 3.26 9.98 -13.79
N GLU A 104 3.93 8.83 -13.84
CA GLU A 104 3.53 7.67 -14.67
C GLU A 104 2.27 6.99 -14.11
N GLY A 105 2.01 7.12 -12.79
CA GLY A 105 0.77 6.70 -12.16
C GLY A 105 0.78 5.32 -11.52
N CYS A 106 1.93 4.63 -11.45
CA CYS A 106 2.04 3.35 -10.73
C CYS A 106 2.13 3.50 -9.20
N ILE A 107 2.47 4.70 -8.71
CA ILE A 107 2.40 5.05 -7.29
C ILE A 107 1.13 5.85 -7.04
N GLY A 108 0.22 5.26 -6.27
CA GLY A 108 -1.05 5.86 -5.93
C GLY A 108 -1.01 6.79 -4.71
N GLU A 109 -2.20 7.15 -4.24
CA GLU A 109 -2.37 7.88 -2.98
C GLU A 109 -2.25 6.91 -1.79
N PRO A 110 -1.31 7.10 -0.83
CA PRO A 110 -1.07 6.14 0.26
C PRO A 110 -2.05 6.27 1.43
N GLY A 111 -3.06 7.13 1.33
CA GLY A 111 -3.93 7.53 2.45
C GLY A 111 -4.59 6.35 3.17
N LEU A 112 -5.06 5.35 2.42
CA LEU A 112 -5.69 4.17 3.00
C LEU A 112 -4.68 3.26 3.73
N ALA A 113 -3.45 3.13 3.23
CA ALA A 113 -2.38 2.40 3.92
C ALA A 113 -2.02 3.06 5.25
N ILE A 114 -1.88 4.39 5.23
CA ILE A 114 -1.60 5.20 6.43
C ILE A 114 -2.68 4.96 7.48
N ALA A 115 -3.96 5.02 7.08
CA ALA A 115 -5.08 4.75 7.98
C ALA A 115 -4.99 3.33 8.59
N ILE A 116 -4.67 2.31 7.79
CA ILE A 116 -4.49 0.93 8.28
C ILE A 116 -3.36 0.85 9.31
N PHE A 117 -2.20 1.44 9.05
CA PHE A 117 -1.07 1.40 9.99
C PHE A 117 -1.39 2.14 11.30
N VAL A 118 -2.07 3.28 11.24
CA VAL A 118 -2.55 3.99 12.44
C VAL A 118 -3.55 3.12 13.21
N LEU A 119 -4.49 2.48 12.53
CA LEU A 119 -5.45 1.57 13.16
C LEU A 119 -4.77 0.38 13.82
N LEU A 120 -3.73 -0.20 13.21
CA LEU A 120 -2.94 -1.28 13.81
C LEU A 120 -2.20 -0.81 15.07
N ALA A 121 -1.63 0.40 15.05
CA ALA A 121 -0.97 1.00 16.20
C ALA A 121 -1.93 1.19 17.38
N VAL A 122 -3.13 1.71 17.11
CA VAL A 122 -4.17 1.92 18.14
C VAL A 122 -4.73 0.58 18.62
N ALA A 123 -5.08 -0.32 17.70
CA ALA A 123 -5.67 -1.61 18.02
C ALA A 123 -4.75 -2.47 18.91
N THR A 124 -3.44 -2.48 18.63
CA THR A 124 -2.47 -3.21 19.46
C THR A 124 -2.42 -2.70 20.90
N LEU A 125 -2.42 -1.38 21.10
CA LEU A 125 -2.45 -0.79 22.45
C LEU A 125 -3.79 -1.02 23.13
N CYS A 126 -4.90 -0.75 22.45
CA CYS A 126 -6.25 -0.99 22.97
C CYS A 126 -6.43 -2.45 23.41
N TRP A 127 -5.90 -3.42 22.65
CA TRP A 127 -5.96 -4.83 23.01
C TRP A 127 -5.22 -5.16 24.32
N GLN A 128 -4.12 -4.45 24.63
CA GLN A 128 -3.41 -4.67 25.89
C GLN A 128 -4.13 -4.04 27.08
N PHE A 129 -4.66 -2.82 26.93
CA PHE A 129 -5.31 -2.11 28.04
C PHE A 129 -6.72 -2.62 28.32
N PHE A 130 -7.51 -2.92 27.29
CA PHE A 130 -8.92 -3.27 27.40
C PHE A 130 -9.22 -4.75 27.10
N GLY A 131 -8.20 -5.52 26.72
CA GLY A 131 -8.40 -6.93 26.40
C GLY A 131 -8.78 -7.78 27.62
N PRO A 132 -9.60 -8.82 27.45
CA PRO A 132 -10.04 -9.68 28.55
C PRO A 132 -8.85 -10.39 29.21
N LYS A 133 -8.57 -10.19 30.50
CA LYS A 133 -7.41 -10.82 31.16
C LYS A 133 -7.40 -12.34 30.97
N ARG A 134 -6.23 -12.94 30.70
CA ARG A 134 -6.12 -14.40 30.59
C ARG A 134 -6.51 -15.01 31.94
N LYS A 135 -7.46 -15.94 31.95
CA LYS A 135 -7.74 -16.77 33.13
C LYS A 135 -6.52 -17.67 33.33
N SER A 136 -5.85 -17.58 34.48
CA SER A 136 -4.86 -18.58 34.88
C SER A 136 -5.61 -19.88 35.11
N LEU A 137 -5.30 -20.91 34.32
CA LEU A 137 -5.75 -22.28 34.61
C LEU A 137 -5.10 -22.73 35.92
N PRO A 138 -5.83 -23.40 36.82
CA PRO A 138 -5.31 -23.87 38.11
C PRO A 138 -4.22 -24.94 37.94
#